data_AF-A0A957FA74-F1
#
_entry.id   AF-A0A957FA74-F1
#
_cell.length_a   1.000
_cell.length_b   1.000
_cell.length_c   1.000
_cell.angle_alpha   90.00
_cell.angle_beta   90.00
_cell.angle_gamma   90.00
#
_symmetry.space_group_name_H-M   'P 1'
#
loop_
_entity.id
_entity.type
_entity.pdbx_description
1 polymer ?
#
loop_
_entity_poly.entity_id
_entity_poly.type
_entity_poly.pdbx_seq_one_letter_code
_entity_poly.pdbx_strand_id
1 'polypeptide(L)'
;ETAVYTITLPPTLTLHAEQALVFSLADAGPVAAADTPRPPIDLHIELEDGQGETAVLPLSHVAYLQPQLDAQLMKLAFLGRGATAEVVWQSFVLPLVDFTAVNPDLDVSHLVAVRFLFDETETGKIVLDNFGFRW
;
A
#
# COMPACT_ATOMS: atom_id res chain seq x y z
N GLU A 1 -18.42 5.20 6.65
CA GLU A 1 -17.89 5.63 5.33
C GLU A 1 -16.44 5.17 5.31
N THR A 2 -16.06 4.35 4.33
CA THR A 2 -14.68 3.85 4.20
C THR A 2 -13.85 4.91 3.48
N ALA A 3 -12.66 5.22 4.00
CA ALA A 3 -11.78 6.14 3.32
C ALA A 3 -11.22 5.50 2.04
N VAL A 4 -11.18 6.27 0.95
CA VAL A 4 -10.69 5.80 -0.36
C VAL A 4 -9.75 6.85 -0.94
N TYR A 5 -8.59 6.39 -1.41
CA TYR A 5 -7.68 7.20 -2.21
C TYR A 5 -7.62 6.65 -3.64
N THR A 6 -7.95 7.49 -4.61
CA THR A 6 -8.06 7.10 -6.03
C THR A 6 -6.97 7.75 -6.86
N ILE A 7 -6.29 6.93 -7.66
CA ILE A 7 -5.39 7.37 -8.73
C ILE A 7 -6.07 7.09 -10.06
N THR A 8 -6.39 8.14 -10.80
CA THR A 8 -6.91 8.03 -12.16
C THR A 8 -5.75 7.84 -13.13
N LEU A 9 -5.85 6.81 -13.97
CA LEU A 9 -4.85 6.49 -14.97
C LEU A 9 -5.13 7.23 -16.28
N PRO A 10 -4.09 7.64 -17.03
CA PRO A 10 -4.28 8.27 -18.32
C PRO A 10 -4.78 7.24 -19.34
N PRO A 11 -5.71 7.61 -20.25
CA PRO A 11 -6.31 6.68 -21.21
C PRO A 11 -5.32 6.15 -22.27
N THR A 12 -4.12 6.73 -22.34
CA THR A 12 -3.04 6.30 -23.24
C THR A 12 -2.12 5.24 -22.62
N LEU A 13 -2.33 4.89 -21.35
CA LEU A 13 -1.57 3.84 -20.69
C LEU A 13 -2.07 2.48 -21.18
N THR A 14 -1.17 1.65 -21.71
CA THR A 14 -1.45 0.26 -22.06
C THR A 14 -0.55 -0.63 -21.23
N LEU A 15 -1.17 -1.53 -20.46
CA LEU A 15 -0.46 -2.49 -19.60
C LEU A 15 -0.59 -3.90 -20.18
N HIS A 16 0.20 -4.82 -19.63
CA HIS A 16 0.17 -6.24 -19.99
C HIS A 16 0.04 -7.07 -18.72
N ALA A 17 -0.62 -8.22 -18.80
CA ALA A 17 -0.89 -9.09 -17.65
C ALA A 17 0.37 -9.56 -16.90
N GLU A 18 1.53 -9.57 -17.57
CA GLU A 18 2.82 -9.95 -16.98
C GLU A 18 3.46 -8.84 -16.15
N GLN A 19 2.96 -7.61 -16.24
CA GLN A 19 3.41 -6.51 -15.40
C GLN A 19 2.84 -6.63 -13.99
N ALA A 20 3.42 -5.90 -13.07
CA ALA A 20 2.96 -5.74 -11.71
C ALA A 20 2.68 -4.28 -11.39
N LEU A 21 1.62 -4.05 -10.61
CA LEU A 21 1.43 -2.80 -9.89
C LEU A 21 2.50 -2.68 -8.80
N VAL A 22 3.19 -1.55 -8.77
CA VAL A 22 4.21 -1.26 -7.76
C VAL A 22 3.95 0.05 -7.07
N PHE A 23 4.23 0.08 -5.77
CA PHE A 23 4.18 1.28 -4.96
C PHE A 23 4.97 1.06 -3.68
N SER A 24 5.23 2.14 -2.94
CA SER A 24 5.81 2.09 -1.61
C SER A 24 4.86 2.72 -0.62
N LEU A 25 4.63 2.03 0.51
CA LEU A 25 3.88 2.56 1.63
C LEU A 25 4.79 2.70 2.84
N ALA A 26 4.47 3.68 3.67
CA ALA A 26 4.99 3.75 5.02
C ALA A 26 3.89 4.16 5.98
N ASP A 27 3.91 3.56 7.18
CA ASP A 27 3.13 4.06 8.28
C ASP A 27 3.78 5.35 8.80
N ALA A 28 2.99 6.41 8.90
CA ALA A 28 3.32 7.71 9.48
C ALA A 28 2.43 8.06 10.68
N GLY A 29 1.75 7.05 11.22
CA GLY A 29 1.03 7.11 12.49
C GLY A 29 1.97 7.26 13.70
N PRO A 30 1.40 7.44 14.90
CA PRO A 30 2.19 7.58 16.12
C PRO A 30 3.05 6.35 16.35
N VAL A 31 4.31 6.57 16.74
CA VAL A 31 5.26 5.49 17.05
C VAL A 31 4.71 4.63 18.16
N ALA A 32 4.67 3.31 17.94
CA ALA A 32 4.28 2.37 18.99
C ALA A 32 5.37 2.35 20.07
N ALA A 33 4.99 2.38 21.35
CA ALA A 33 5.96 2.13 22.41
C ALA A 33 6.52 0.71 22.27
N ALA A 34 7.81 0.51 22.58
CA ALA A 34 8.48 -0.77 22.39
C ALA A 34 7.79 -1.96 23.10
N ASP A 35 7.09 -1.70 24.21
CA ASP A 35 6.38 -2.72 25.00
C ASP A 35 4.93 -2.95 24.53
N THR A 36 4.42 -2.16 23.57
CA THR A 36 3.08 -2.29 22.98
C THR A 36 3.14 -2.05 21.47
N PRO A 37 3.62 -3.02 20.68
CA PRO A 37 3.65 -2.91 19.22
C PRO A 37 2.23 -2.77 18.66
N ARG A 38 2.06 -1.88 17.67
CA ARG A 38 0.81 -1.78 16.93
C ARG A 38 0.65 -2.99 16.00
N PRO A 39 -0.59 -3.44 15.74
CA PRO A 39 -0.80 -4.46 14.72
C PRO A 39 -0.33 -3.96 13.35
N PRO A 40 0.10 -4.85 12.45
CA PRO A 40 0.34 -4.50 11.06
C PRO A 40 -0.91 -3.92 10.41
N ILE A 41 -0.70 -3.06 9.43
CA ILE A 41 -1.78 -2.44 8.66
C ILE A 41 -2.05 -3.28 7.41
N ASP A 42 -3.34 -3.53 7.18
CA ASP A 42 -3.86 -4.08 5.93
C ASP A 42 -4.84 -3.08 5.31
N LEU A 43 -5.03 -3.19 4.00
CA LEU A 43 -5.96 -2.40 3.21
C LEU A 43 -6.18 -3.12 1.87
N HIS A 44 -7.28 -2.82 1.20
CA HIS A 44 -7.52 -3.38 -0.12
C HIS A 44 -7.02 -2.47 -1.24
N ILE A 45 -6.48 -3.10 -2.29
CA ILE A 45 -6.13 -2.48 -3.56
C ILE A 45 -7.16 -2.92 -4.58
N GLU A 46 -7.84 -1.95 -5.20
CA GLU A 46 -8.80 -2.18 -6.27
C GLU A 46 -8.26 -1.65 -7.59
N LEU A 47 -8.42 -2.43 -8.66
CA LEU A 47 -8.24 -1.99 -10.04
C LEU A 47 -9.62 -1.87 -10.69
N GLU A 48 -9.80 -0.84 -11.53
CA GLU A 48 -10.98 -0.68 -12.39
C GLU A 48 -10.55 -0.46 -13.84
N ASP A 49 -11.23 -1.12 -14.77
CA ASP A 49 -11.05 -0.93 -16.21
C ASP A 49 -12.07 0.03 -16.84
N GLY A 50 -11.89 0.33 -18.13
CA GLY A 50 -12.78 1.22 -18.88
C GLY A 50 -14.19 0.69 -19.11
N GLN A 51 -14.47 -0.58 -18.83
CA GLN A 51 -15.81 -1.18 -18.87
C GLN A 51 -16.50 -1.14 -17.49
N GLY A 52 -15.77 -0.77 -16.44
CA GLY A 52 -16.25 -0.74 -15.06
C GLY A 52 -16.08 -2.08 -14.33
N GLU A 53 -15.35 -3.03 -14.92
CA GLU A 53 -14.96 -4.26 -14.23
C GLU A 53 -13.92 -3.94 -13.16
N THR A 54 -14.06 -4.57 -12.00
CA THR A 54 -13.15 -4.37 -10.87
C THR A 54 -12.58 -5.68 -10.35
N ALA A 55 -11.36 -5.61 -9.81
CA ALA A 55 -10.76 -6.68 -9.03
C ALA A 55 -10.09 -6.10 -7.79
N VAL A 56 -10.21 -6.82 -6.68
CA VAL A 56 -9.75 -6.37 -5.37
C VAL A 56 -8.80 -7.41 -4.76
N LEU A 57 -7.65 -6.96 -4.28
CA LEU A 57 -6.70 -7.77 -3.51
C LEU A 57 -6.36 -7.08 -2.18
N PRO A 58 -6.30 -7.81 -1.06
CA PRO A 58 -5.75 -7.25 0.17
C PRO A 58 -4.24 -7.03 0.02
N LEU A 59 -3.68 -6.03 0.69
CA LEU A 59 -2.24 -5.79 0.73
C LEU A 59 -1.50 -7.04 1.26
N SER A 60 -2.11 -7.70 2.25
CA SER A 60 -1.65 -8.97 2.83
C SER A 60 -1.59 -10.15 1.86
N HIS A 61 -2.11 -10.02 0.64
CA HIS A 61 -1.84 -10.98 -0.46
C HIS A 61 -0.34 -11.15 -0.70
N VAL A 62 0.44 -10.07 -0.51
CA VAL A 62 1.91 -10.12 -0.62
C VAL A 62 2.61 -9.87 0.72
N ALA A 63 2.14 -8.92 1.52
CA ALA A 63 2.67 -8.61 2.86
C ALA A 63 1.78 -7.61 3.60
N TYR A 64 1.82 -7.62 4.93
CA TYR A 64 1.27 -6.52 5.71
C TYR A 64 2.23 -5.31 5.76
N LEU A 65 1.68 -4.10 5.83
CA LEU A 65 2.45 -2.89 6.15
C LEU A 65 2.80 -2.88 7.64
N GLN A 66 4.08 -2.85 7.95
CA GLN A 66 4.59 -2.84 9.32
C GLN A 66 4.49 -1.43 9.91
N PRO A 67 4.15 -1.31 11.20
CA PRO A 67 4.16 -0.03 11.88
C PRO A 67 5.58 0.52 12.04
N GLN A 68 5.69 1.83 12.29
CA GLN A 68 6.97 2.42 12.66
C GLN A 68 7.55 1.78 13.92
N LEU A 69 8.82 1.38 13.83
CA LEU A 69 9.60 0.88 14.95
C LEU A 69 10.23 2.06 15.70
N ASP A 70 10.11 2.07 17.02
CA ASP A 70 10.87 2.99 17.86
C ASP A 70 12.35 2.59 17.82
N ALA A 71 13.19 3.42 17.20
CA ALA A 71 14.63 3.28 17.27
C ALA A 71 15.08 3.73 18.67
N GLN A 72 14.97 2.84 19.67
CA GLN A 72 15.63 3.03 20.96
C GLN A 72 17.15 2.92 20.79
N LEU A 73 17.77 3.96 20.25
CA LEU A 73 19.21 4.14 20.28
C LEU A 73 19.61 4.40 21.74
N MET A 74 19.82 3.33 22.50
CA MET A 74 20.19 3.40 23.93
C MET A 74 21.39 4.33 24.19
N LYS A 75 22.28 4.49 23.21
CA LYS A 75 23.40 5.44 23.26
C LYS A 75 22.99 6.92 23.09
N LEU A 76 21.93 7.24 22.36
CA LEU A 76 21.42 8.62 22.20
C LEU A 76 20.57 9.06 23.40
N ALA A 77 19.82 8.15 24.03
CA ALA A 77 19.04 8.44 25.23
C ALA A 77 19.95 8.96 26.38
N PHE A 78 21.15 8.38 26.52
CA PHE A 78 22.19 8.86 27.45
C PHE A 78 22.70 10.28 27.14
N LEU A 79 22.62 10.70 25.87
CA LEU A 79 23.09 12.02 25.40
C LEU A 79 21.99 13.09 25.39
N GLY A 80 20.79 12.78 25.92
CA GLY A 80 19.66 13.72 25.97
C GLY A 80 19.14 14.12 24.58
N ARG A 81 19.49 13.37 23.53
CA ARG A 81 18.95 13.58 22.18
C ARG A 81 17.75 12.67 21.99
N GLY A 82 16.57 13.26 21.81
CA GLY A 82 15.31 12.52 21.60
C GLY A 82 15.42 11.57 20.42
N ALA A 83 14.99 10.32 20.62
CA ALA A 83 14.86 9.37 19.53
C ALA A 83 13.84 9.90 18.53
N THR A 84 14.26 10.13 17.29
CA THR A 84 13.36 10.42 16.18
C THR A 84 13.07 9.10 15.50
N ALA A 85 11.84 8.59 15.61
CA ALA A 85 11.43 7.46 14.79
C ALA A 85 11.49 7.86 13.32
N GLU A 86 12.08 7.00 12.50
CA GLU A 86 12.18 7.19 11.06
C GLU A 86 11.04 6.44 10.37
N VAL A 87 10.45 7.08 9.37
CA VAL A 87 9.42 6.47 8.52
C VAL A 87 10.07 5.33 7.73
N VAL A 88 9.64 4.10 7.95
CA VAL A 88 10.16 2.92 7.23
C VAL A 88 9.30 2.65 6.00
N TRP A 89 9.91 2.80 4.83
CA TRP A 89 9.26 2.50 3.55
C TRP A 89 9.30 1.00 3.24
N GLN A 90 8.16 0.48 2.81
CA GLN A 90 8.03 -0.88 2.27
C GLN A 90 7.52 -0.81 0.83
N SER A 91 8.20 -1.50 -0.07
CA SER A 91 7.79 -1.62 -1.47
C SER A 91 6.91 -2.84 -1.66
N PHE A 92 5.81 -2.66 -2.37
CA PHE A 92 4.82 -3.67 -2.70
C PHE A 92 4.82 -3.90 -4.21
N VAL A 93 4.59 -5.16 -4.59
CA VAL A 93 4.59 -5.63 -5.97
C VAL A 93 3.42 -6.59 -6.09
N LEU A 94 2.35 -6.17 -6.76
CA LEU A 94 1.17 -7.01 -7.00
C LEU A 94 1.11 -7.35 -8.49
N PRO A 95 1.36 -8.61 -8.88
CA PRO A 95 1.23 -9.05 -10.27
C PRO A 95 -0.18 -8.78 -10.81
N LEU A 96 -0.29 -8.23 -12.03
CA LEU A 96 -1.60 -7.97 -12.63
C LEU A 96 -2.37 -9.26 -12.93
N VAL A 97 -1.66 -10.36 -13.18
CA VAL A 97 -2.25 -11.70 -13.31
C VAL A 97 -3.06 -12.11 -12.08
N ASP A 98 -2.66 -11.69 -10.88
CA ASP A 98 -3.38 -12.05 -9.64
C ASP A 98 -4.75 -11.36 -9.57
N PHE A 99 -4.87 -10.15 -10.13
CA PHE A 99 -6.17 -9.45 -10.24
C PHE A 99 -7.08 -10.13 -11.27
N THR A 100 -6.52 -10.53 -12.43
CA THR A 100 -7.31 -11.27 -13.44
C THR A 100 -7.72 -12.67 -12.98
N ALA A 101 -6.99 -13.26 -12.01
CA ALA A 101 -7.40 -14.51 -11.38
C ALA A 101 -8.63 -14.32 -10.46
N VAL A 102 -8.80 -13.12 -9.88
CA VAL A 102 -9.98 -12.75 -9.07
C VAL A 102 -11.16 -12.38 -9.95
N ASN A 103 -10.95 -11.54 -10.97
CA ASN A 103 -11.96 -11.20 -11.97
C ASN A 103 -11.39 -11.42 -13.39
N PRO A 104 -11.75 -12.53 -14.06
CA PRO A 104 -11.33 -12.80 -15.43
C PRO A 104 -11.86 -11.82 -16.49
N ASP A 105 -12.91 -11.05 -16.17
CA ASP A 105 -13.49 -10.06 -17.08
C ASP A 105 -12.74 -8.72 -17.04
N LEU A 106 -11.87 -8.50 -16.04
CA LEU A 106 -11.04 -7.29 -15.93
C LEU A 106 -10.03 -7.19 -17.08
N ASP A 107 -10.15 -6.14 -17.90
CA ASP A 107 -9.16 -5.81 -18.92
C ASP A 107 -8.05 -4.93 -18.37
N VAL A 108 -6.98 -5.58 -17.89
CA VAL A 108 -5.78 -4.89 -17.39
C VAL A 108 -5.08 -4.02 -18.44
N SER A 109 -5.37 -4.21 -19.74
CA SER A 109 -4.77 -3.38 -20.80
C SER A 109 -5.36 -1.97 -20.83
N HIS A 110 -6.54 -1.77 -20.24
CA HIS A 110 -7.31 -0.53 -20.28
C HIS A 110 -7.79 -0.11 -18.88
N LEU A 111 -6.92 -0.18 -17.88
CA LEU A 111 -7.21 0.32 -16.53
C LEU A 111 -7.45 1.84 -16.52
N VAL A 112 -8.47 2.26 -15.79
CA VAL A 112 -8.83 3.69 -15.62
C VAL A 112 -8.56 4.18 -14.21
N ALA A 113 -8.52 3.29 -13.22
CA ALA A 113 -8.25 3.67 -11.84
C ALA A 113 -7.54 2.58 -11.03
N VAL A 114 -6.74 3.04 -10.06
CA VAL A 114 -6.28 2.24 -8.92
C VAL A 114 -6.78 2.90 -7.64
N ARG A 115 -7.40 2.12 -6.74
CA ARG A 115 -7.89 2.62 -5.45
C ARG A 115 -7.24 1.89 -4.29
N PHE A 116 -6.93 2.66 -3.26
CA PHE A 116 -6.53 2.17 -1.95
C PHE A 116 -7.74 2.35 -1.02
N LEU A 117 -8.32 1.23 -0.58
CA LEU A 117 -9.49 1.17 0.28
C LEU A 117 -9.03 0.94 1.72
N PHE A 118 -9.19 1.93 2.58
CA PHE A 118 -8.77 1.85 3.99
C PHE A 118 -9.91 1.30 4.84
N ASP A 119 -10.18 0.00 4.71
CA ASP A 119 -11.32 -0.71 5.33
C ASP A 119 -10.94 -1.68 6.47
N GLU A 120 -9.72 -2.17 6.49
CA GLU A 120 -9.25 -3.16 7.48
C GLU A 120 -8.67 -2.54 8.77
N THR A 121 -8.28 -1.25 8.75
CA THR A 121 -7.69 -0.58 9.93
C THR A 121 -8.48 0.64 10.39
N GLU A 122 -8.82 0.69 11.68
CA GLU A 122 -9.72 1.71 12.26
C GLU A 122 -9.15 3.13 12.18
N THR A 123 -7.84 3.29 12.44
CA THR A 123 -7.13 4.57 12.29
C THR A 123 -5.69 4.34 11.87
N GLY A 124 -5.21 5.17 10.96
CA GLY A 124 -3.83 5.11 10.47
C GLY A 124 -3.48 6.34 9.65
N LYS A 125 -2.19 6.65 9.54
CA LYS A 125 -1.67 7.65 8.60
C LYS A 125 -0.69 6.94 7.70
N ILE A 126 -1.03 6.77 6.44
CA ILE A 126 -0.17 6.11 5.46
C ILE A 126 0.38 7.16 4.50
N VAL A 127 1.64 7.01 4.12
CA VAL A 127 2.26 7.77 3.04
C VAL A 127 2.48 6.82 1.86
N LEU A 128 2.13 7.27 0.66
CA LEU A 128 2.28 6.55 -0.60
C LEU A 128 3.35 7.24 -1.46
N ASP A 129 4.24 6.46 -2.05
CA ASP A 129 5.25 6.93 -3.00
C ASP A 129 5.58 5.84 -4.04
N ASN A 130 6.37 6.17 -5.07
CA ASN A 130 6.87 5.25 -6.09
C ASN A 130 5.78 4.41 -6.78
N PHE A 131 4.58 4.98 -6.95
CA PHE A 131 3.48 4.34 -7.66
C PHE A 131 3.80 4.18 -9.15
N GLY A 132 3.53 3.01 -9.71
CA GLY A 132 3.65 2.75 -11.13
C GLY A 132 3.41 1.29 -11.49
N PHE A 133 3.83 0.92 -12.70
CA PHE A 133 3.78 -0.45 -13.21
C PHE A 133 5.16 -0.85 -13.74
N ARG A 134 5.55 -2.11 -13.53
CA ARG A 134 6.84 -2.65 -14.03
C ARG A 134 6.73 -4.11 -14.46
N TRP A 135 7.72 -4.55 -15.22
CA TRP A 135 7.95 -5.96 -15.59
C TRP A 135 8.59 -6.76 -14.45
#